data_AF-A0A6L6XKD6-F1
#
_entry.id   AF-A0A6L6XKD6-F1
#
_cell.length_a   1.000
_cell.length_b   1.000
_cell.length_c   1.000
_cell.angle_alpha   90.00
_cell.angle_beta   90.00
_cell.angle_gamma   90.00
#
_symmetry.space_group_name_H-M   'P 1'
#
loop_
_entity.id
_entity.type
_entity.pdbx_description
1 polymer ?
#
loop_
_entity_poly.entity_id
_entity_poly.type
_entity_poly.pdbx_seq_one_letter_code
_entity_poly.pdbx_strand_id
1 'polypeptide(L)'
;MEKIFNNRYKADEGKYFVLTEKGKRNVPAYKNISVGESVAEGYDSTIAAERFVENGYLTETPIPDWIESTGYEVVYDRKGNTIHVGNTVIFPAREIAEKYLTHAENYSWIKEKLYIRECIYRGPKIKECRQYNGKKVYNESWYYGPDALEVGDLVEEKIVDEAMNMLPPACMRGDCSQVGEPANHMYDNVSEKMRPVYTTFKRVAEDTWEYCGSCFRGENIQRGNN
;
A
#
# COMPACT_ATOMS: atom_id res chain seq x y z
N MET A 1 8.70 -22.11 -9.35
CA MET A 1 9.70 -21.58 -8.42
C MET A 1 11.06 -21.35 -9.09
N GLU A 2 11.65 -20.18 -8.85
CA GLU A 2 13.04 -19.84 -9.19
C GLU A 2 13.89 -19.85 -7.92
N LYS A 3 15.12 -20.39 -7.99
CA LYS A 3 16.07 -20.32 -6.87
C LYS A 3 16.73 -18.96 -6.84
N ILE A 4 16.60 -18.25 -5.72
CA ILE A 4 17.16 -16.92 -5.50
C ILE A 4 18.29 -16.97 -4.45
N PHE A 5 18.94 -15.82 -4.23
CA PHE A 5 20.05 -15.68 -3.29
C PHE A 5 19.69 -16.15 -1.85
N ASN A 6 20.71 -16.57 -1.08
CA ASN A 6 20.59 -17.04 0.31
C ASN A 6 19.73 -18.32 0.51
N ASN A 7 19.82 -19.29 -0.40
CA ASN A 7 19.13 -20.58 -0.28
C ASN A 7 17.61 -20.41 -0.09
N ARG A 8 17.01 -19.60 -0.96
CA ARG A 8 15.57 -19.32 -0.98
C ARG A 8 15.00 -19.58 -2.36
N TYR A 9 13.71 -19.86 -2.39
CA TYR A 9 12.92 -19.88 -3.60
C TYR A 9 12.00 -18.67 -3.65
N LYS A 10 11.82 -18.15 -4.85
CA LYS A 10 10.70 -17.28 -5.22
C LYS A 10 9.64 -18.14 -5.90
N ALA A 11 8.39 -17.97 -5.49
CA ALA A 11 7.26 -18.64 -6.11
C ALA A 11 7.13 -18.22 -7.58
N ASP A 12 6.54 -19.09 -8.42
CA ASP A 12 6.13 -18.69 -9.76
C ASP A 12 5.21 -17.46 -9.71
N GLU A 13 5.25 -16.65 -10.77
CA GLU A 13 4.37 -15.49 -10.90
C GLU A 13 2.90 -15.90 -10.71
N GLY A 14 2.17 -15.13 -9.91
CA GLY A 14 0.79 -15.43 -9.54
C GLY A 14 0.62 -16.56 -8.52
N LYS A 15 1.68 -16.97 -7.81
CA LYS A 15 1.63 -17.95 -6.72
C LYS A 15 2.31 -17.45 -5.45
N TYR A 16 2.03 -18.12 -4.34
CA TYR A 16 2.64 -17.91 -3.03
C TYR A 16 2.81 -19.24 -2.29
N PHE A 17 3.62 -19.27 -1.24
CA PHE A 17 3.86 -20.46 -0.45
C PHE A 17 2.84 -20.60 0.69
N VAL A 18 2.24 -21.79 0.78
CA VAL A 18 1.33 -22.17 1.87
C VAL A 18 1.87 -23.35 2.67
N LEU A 19 1.43 -23.45 3.92
CA LEU A 19 1.79 -24.53 4.83
C LEU A 19 1.15 -25.87 4.42
N THR A 20 1.95 -26.93 4.33
CA THR A 20 1.45 -28.30 4.13
C THR A 20 1.19 -29.02 5.46
N GLU A 21 0.43 -30.12 5.42
CA GLU A 21 0.27 -31.05 6.56
C GLU A 21 1.62 -31.52 7.13
N LYS A 22 2.57 -31.84 6.23
CA LYS A 22 3.91 -32.27 6.61
C LYS A 22 4.66 -31.13 7.32
N GLY A 23 4.53 -29.91 6.85
CA GLY A 23 5.11 -28.72 7.47
C GLY A 23 4.54 -28.47 8.86
N LYS A 24 3.21 -28.48 9.00
CA LYS A 24 2.50 -28.31 10.28
C LYS A 24 2.95 -29.31 11.35
N ARG A 25 3.15 -30.57 10.95
CA ARG A 25 3.58 -31.64 11.85
C ARG A 25 5.04 -31.53 12.28
N ASN A 26 5.93 -31.09 11.40
CA ASN A 26 7.38 -31.23 11.58
C ASN A 26 8.13 -29.92 11.86
N VAL A 27 7.50 -28.77 11.67
CA VAL A 27 8.14 -27.45 11.87
C VAL A 27 7.49 -26.75 13.06
N PRO A 28 8.17 -26.69 14.24
CA PRO A 28 7.60 -26.08 15.44
C PRO A 28 7.18 -24.62 15.27
N ALA A 29 7.86 -23.87 14.40
CA ALA A 29 7.52 -22.48 14.09
C ALA A 29 6.13 -22.33 13.45
N TYR A 30 5.62 -23.37 12.77
CA TYR A 30 4.34 -23.34 12.08
C TYR A 30 3.19 -23.91 12.92
N LYS A 31 3.39 -24.18 14.22
CA LYS A 31 2.36 -24.80 15.06
C LYS A 31 1.06 -23.99 15.13
N ASN A 32 1.13 -22.66 14.99
CA ASN A 32 -0.03 -21.77 15.09
C ASN A 32 -0.62 -21.38 13.73
N ILE A 33 -0.01 -21.81 12.61
CA ILE A 33 -0.46 -21.50 11.25
C ILE A 33 -1.30 -22.67 10.73
N SER A 34 -2.48 -22.42 10.21
CA SER A 34 -3.36 -23.46 9.66
C SER A 34 -2.79 -24.04 8.37
N VAL A 35 -3.08 -25.31 8.08
CA VAL A 35 -2.70 -25.90 6.79
C VAL A 35 -3.42 -25.14 5.68
N GLY A 36 -2.70 -24.79 4.62
CA GLY A 36 -3.19 -23.96 3.53
C GLY A 36 -3.11 -22.45 3.78
N GLU A 37 -2.78 -21.99 4.99
CA GLU A 37 -2.47 -20.57 5.20
C GLU A 37 -1.11 -20.21 4.61
N SER A 38 -0.97 -18.95 4.18
CA SER A 38 0.28 -18.40 3.68
C SER A 38 1.34 -18.43 4.78
N VAL A 39 2.59 -18.70 4.37
CA VAL A 39 3.74 -18.58 5.25
C VAL A 39 4.67 -17.52 4.67
N ALA A 40 4.72 -16.36 5.32
CA ALA A 40 5.58 -15.26 4.92
C ALA A 40 6.98 -15.40 5.53
N GLU A 41 8.02 -15.27 4.70
CA GLU A 41 9.39 -15.07 5.15
C GLU A 41 9.71 -13.57 5.09
N GLY A 42 9.94 -12.94 6.25
CA GLY A 42 10.24 -11.50 6.29
C GLY A 42 9.15 -10.61 5.68
N TYR A 43 7.88 -11.00 5.87
CA TYR A 43 6.66 -10.38 5.33
C TYR A 43 6.32 -10.68 3.86
N ASP A 44 7.13 -11.48 3.16
CA ASP A 44 6.85 -11.90 1.78
C ASP A 44 6.45 -13.38 1.71
N SER A 45 5.20 -13.66 1.35
CA SER A 45 4.68 -15.02 1.17
C SER A 45 5.04 -15.66 -0.16
N THR A 46 5.63 -14.90 -1.08
CA THR A 46 6.16 -15.40 -2.35
C THR A 46 7.58 -15.92 -2.21
N ILE A 47 8.20 -15.78 -1.02
CA ILE A 47 9.55 -16.23 -0.73
C ILE A 47 9.52 -17.31 0.35
N ALA A 48 10.30 -18.37 0.14
CA ALA A 48 10.48 -19.42 1.14
C ALA A 48 11.90 -19.99 1.14
N ALA A 49 12.43 -20.28 2.33
CA ALA A 49 13.70 -20.99 2.47
C ALA A 49 13.68 -22.35 1.74
N GLU A 50 14.75 -22.62 0.99
CA GLU A 50 14.96 -23.83 0.18
C GLU A 50 14.64 -25.10 0.95
N ARG A 51 15.22 -25.23 2.16
CA ARG A 51 14.99 -26.38 3.04
C ARG A 51 13.52 -26.64 3.37
N PHE A 52 12.67 -25.61 3.40
CA PHE A 52 11.24 -25.79 3.71
C PHE A 52 10.46 -26.27 2.50
N VAL A 53 10.85 -25.82 1.30
CA VAL A 53 10.24 -26.27 0.05
C VAL A 53 10.70 -27.67 -0.30
N GLU A 54 12.01 -27.95 -0.27
CA GLU A 54 12.58 -29.27 -0.63
C GLU A 54 12.12 -30.38 0.30
N ASN A 55 11.93 -30.08 1.60
CA ASN A 55 11.38 -31.05 2.55
C ASN A 55 9.85 -31.21 2.43
N GLY A 56 9.18 -30.46 1.54
CA GLY A 56 7.74 -30.52 1.32
C GLY A 56 6.91 -29.93 2.46
N TYR A 57 7.48 -29.01 3.24
CA TYR A 57 6.78 -28.32 4.33
C TYR A 57 5.97 -27.14 3.83
N LEU A 58 6.40 -26.54 2.72
CA LEU A 58 5.72 -25.48 2.01
C LEU A 58 5.47 -25.92 0.56
N THR A 59 4.38 -25.46 -0.02
CA THR A 59 4.06 -25.69 -1.44
C THR A 59 3.52 -24.41 -2.07
N GLU A 60 3.74 -24.24 -3.38
CA GLU A 60 3.16 -23.12 -4.11
C GLU A 60 1.66 -23.31 -4.28
N THR A 61 0.89 -22.24 -4.14
CA THR A 61 -0.55 -22.17 -4.41
C THR A 61 -0.85 -20.92 -5.22
N PRO A 62 -1.76 -20.97 -6.21
CA PRO A 62 -2.18 -19.79 -6.96
C PRO A 62 -2.75 -18.70 -6.06
N ILE A 63 -2.39 -17.45 -6.34
CA ILE A 63 -3.01 -16.28 -5.71
C ILE A 63 -4.45 -16.18 -6.23
N PRO A 64 -5.47 -16.13 -5.33
CA PRO A 64 -6.86 -15.97 -5.75
C PRO A 64 -7.07 -14.72 -6.60
N ASP A 65 -7.96 -14.84 -7.58
CA ASP A 65 -8.35 -13.73 -8.47
C ASP A 65 -7.19 -13.04 -9.20
N TRP A 66 -6.08 -13.75 -9.44
CA TRP A 66 -4.97 -13.24 -10.25
C TRP A 66 -5.41 -13.03 -11.70
N ILE A 67 -5.22 -11.82 -12.21
CA ILE A 67 -5.59 -11.43 -13.58
C ILE A 67 -4.39 -10.81 -14.31
N GLU A 68 -4.46 -10.86 -15.64
CA GLU A 68 -3.69 -10.01 -16.53
C GLU A 68 -4.63 -8.99 -17.16
N SER A 69 -4.33 -7.70 -17.03
CA SER A 69 -5.15 -6.61 -17.58
C SER A 69 -4.30 -5.41 -17.96
N THR A 70 -4.91 -4.37 -18.51
CA THR A 70 -4.26 -3.06 -18.62
C THR A 70 -3.97 -2.52 -17.23
N GLY A 71 -2.72 -2.10 -17.03
CA GLY A 71 -2.24 -1.39 -15.86
C GLY A 71 -1.73 0.00 -16.21
N TYR A 72 -1.43 0.77 -15.17
CA TYR A 72 -1.01 2.16 -15.28
C TYR A 72 0.17 2.41 -14.37
N GLU A 73 1.20 3.06 -14.87
CA GLU A 73 2.36 3.49 -14.08
C GLU A 73 2.61 4.97 -14.31
N VAL A 74 3.11 5.64 -13.28
CA VAL A 74 3.43 7.08 -13.32
C VAL A 74 4.92 7.24 -13.51
N VAL A 75 5.31 7.85 -14.63
CA VAL A 75 6.68 7.89 -15.12
C VAL A 75 7.05 9.26 -15.68
N TYR A 76 8.35 9.46 -15.90
CA TYR A 76 8.91 10.58 -16.64
C TYR A 76 10.13 10.15 -17.45
N ASP A 77 10.44 10.89 -18.51
CA ASP A 77 11.59 10.59 -19.35
C ASP A 77 12.79 11.47 -19.01
N ARG A 78 13.94 10.84 -18.76
CA ARG A 78 15.19 11.54 -18.47
C ARG A 78 16.37 10.86 -19.16
N LYS A 79 17.09 11.64 -19.97
CA LYS A 79 18.27 11.18 -20.73
C LYS A 79 17.98 9.91 -21.56
N GLY A 80 16.81 9.83 -22.19
CA GLY A 80 16.40 8.71 -23.03
C GLY A 80 15.92 7.47 -22.27
N ASN A 81 15.78 7.54 -20.94
CA ASN A 81 15.22 6.47 -20.12
C ASN A 81 13.87 6.90 -19.55
N THR A 82 12.91 5.98 -19.52
CA THR A 82 11.66 6.14 -18.77
C THR A 82 11.88 5.68 -17.33
N ILE A 83 11.57 6.54 -16.37
CA ILE A 83 11.85 6.35 -14.94
C ILE A 83 10.52 6.44 -14.17
N HIS A 84 10.33 5.52 -13.21
CA HIS A 84 9.19 5.56 -12.29
C HIS A 84 9.31 6.70 -11.28
N VAL A 85 8.18 7.31 -10.93
CA VAL A 85 8.13 8.39 -9.93
C VAL A 85 8.10 7.80 -8.52
N GLY A 86 9.25 7.39 -8.00
CA GLY A 86 9.42 6.88 -6.64
C GLY A 86 8.88 5.47 -6.40
N ASN A 87 7.70 5.16 -6.91
CA ASN A 87 7.02 3.87 -6.78
C ASN A 87 7.02 3.10 -8.12
N THR A 88 7.50 1.86 -8.11
CA THR A 88 7.51 0.97 -9.29
C THR A 88 6.25 0.14 -9.43
N VAL A 89 5.25 0.34 -8.57
CA VAL A 89 3.96 -0.35 -8.64
C VAL A 89 3.25 -0.02 -9.96
N ILE A 90 2.65 -1.06 -10.55
CA ILE A 90 1.69 -0.94 -11.64
C ILE A 90 0.30 -0.87 -11.01
N PHE A 91 -0.38 0.26 -11.18
CA PHE A 91 -1.72 0.47 -10.67
C PHE A 91 -2.75 -0.27 -11.54
N PRO A 92 -3.68 -1.04 -10.94
CA PRO A 92 -4.71 -1.78 -11.66
C PRO A 92 -5.85 -0.89 -12.19
N ALA A 93 -5.96 0.36 -11.73
CA ALA A 93 -6.99 1.30 -12.14
C ALA A 93 -6.38 2.67 -12.43
N ARG A 94 -6.83 3.28 -13.53
CA ARG A 94 -6.35 4.59 -14.00
C ARG A 94 -6.57 5.69 -12.95
N GLU A 95 -7.72 5.67 -12.28
CA GLU A 95 -8.08 6.60 -11.20
C GLU A 95 -7.02 6.66 -10.09
N ILE A 96 -6.43 5.51 -9.73
CA ILE A 96 -5.38 5.44 -8.71
C ILE A 96 -4.10 6.10 -9.22
N ALA A 97 -3.73 5.82 -10.48
CA ALA A 97 -2.56 6.41 -11.12
C ALA A 97 -2.70 7.93 -11.32
N GLU A 98 -3.91 8.43 -11.61
CA GLU A 98 -4.19 9.86 -11.75
C GLU A 98 -3.99 10.60 -10.42
N LYS A 99 -4.49 10.06 -9.32
CA LYS A 99 -4.25 10.63 -7.98
C LYS A 99 -2.78 10.63 -7.60
N TYR A 100 -2.10 9.51 -7.85
CA TYR A 100 -0.66 9.40 -7.61
C TYR A 100 0.14 10.40 -8.46
N LEU A 101 -0.23 10.59 -9.73
CA LEU A 101 0.35 11.61 -10.59
C LEU A 101 0.16 13.02 -10.01
N THR A 102 -1.07 13.39 -9.63
CA THR A 102 -1.36 14.70 -9.03
C THR A 102 -0.58 14.95 -7.75
N HIS A 103 -0.41 13.93 -6.90
CA HIS A 103 0.46 14.04 -5.73
C HIS A 103 1.92 14.29 -6.16
N ALA A 104 2.43 13.45 -7.06
CA ALA A 104 3.81 13.47 -7.53
C ALA A 104 4.20 14.77 -8.25
N GLU A 105 3.26 15.47 -8.89
CA GLU A 105 3.49 16.78 -9.51
C GLU A 105 3.91 17.86 -8.49
N ASN A 106 3.63 17.66 -7.19
CA ASN A 106 4.10 18.56 -6.13
C ASN A 106 5.58 18.33 -5.75
N TYR A 107 6.23 17.29 -6.26
CA TYR A 107 7.64 17.02 -5.99
C TYR A 107 8.55 17.99 -6.73
N SER A 108 9.03 19.01 -6.01
CA SER A 108 9.92 20.04 -6.54
C SER A 108 11.26 19.53 -7.10
N TRP A 109 11.66 18.30 -6.77
CA TRP A 109 12.89 17.67 -7.24
C TRP A 109 12.77 17.00 -8.61
N ILE A 110 11.55 16.79 -9.12
CA ILE A 110 11.31 16.31 -10.48
C ILE A 110 11.03 17.51 -11.38
N LYS A 111 11.86 17.71 -12.40
CA LYS A 111 11.72 18.86 -13.33
C LYS A 111 11.11 18.44 -14.66
N GLU A 112 11.15 17.14 -14.94
CA GLU A 112 10.62 16.51 -16.12
C GLU A 112 9.09 16.43 -16.05
N LYS A 113 8.44 16.44 -17.22
CA LYS A 113 6.99 16.27 -17.31
C LYS A 113 6.63 14.83 -16.94
N LEU A 114 5.81 14.68 -15.90
CA LEU A 114 5.24 13.40 -15.49
C LEU A 114 4.09 13.01 -16.43
N TYR A 115 3.88 11.70 -16.63
CA TYR A 115 2.76 11.16 -17.38
C TYR A 115 2.41 9.74 -16.94
N ILE A 116 1.18 9.32 -17.26
CA ILE A 116 0.72 7.94 -17.07
C ILE A 116 1.04 7.15 -18.34
N ARG A 117 1.70 6.00 -18.18
CA ARG A 117 1.95 5.02 -19.25
C ARG A 117 1.09 3.79 -19.00
N GLU A 118 0.42 3.31 -20.05
CA GLU A 118 -0.26 2.01 -20.00
C GLU A 118 0.75 0.87 -20.13
N CYS A 119 0.58 -0.16 -19.32
CA CYS A 119 1.40 -1.36 -19.33
C CYS A 119 0.55 -2.59 -18.96
N ILE A 120 1.20 -3.75 -18.80
CA ILE A 120 0.50 -4.98 -18.41
C ILE A 120 0.51 -5.06 -16.88
N TYR A 121 -0.69 -5.02 -16.28
CA TYR A 121 -0.89 -5.36 -14.88
C TYR A 121 -1.03 -6.87 -14.73
N ARG A 122 -0.27 -7.44 -13.79
CA ARG A 122 -0.44 -8.82 -13.32
C ARG A 122 -0.55 -8.80 -11.82
N GLY A 123 -1.72 -9.15 -11.30
CA GLY A 123 -1.99 -9.04 -9.88
C GLY A 123 -3.40 -9.46 -9.50
N PRO A 124 -3.72 -9.43 -8.19
CA PRO A 124 -5.07 -9.70 -7.72
C PRO A 124 -6.06 -8.69 -8.31
N LYS A 125 -7.21 -9.18 -8.77
CA LYS A 125 -8.31 -8.33 -9.22
C LYS A 125 -8.74 -7.41 -8.08
N ILE A 126 -8.84 -6.11 -8.36
CA ILE A 126 -9.38 -5.15 -7.41
C ILE A 126 -10.86 -5.44 -7.13
N LYS A 127 -11.24 -5.35 -5.86
CA LYS A 127 -12.60 -5.59 -5.38
C LYS A 127 -13.45 -4.35 -5.59
N GLU A 128 -14.74 -4.55 -5.84
CA GLU A 128 -15.68 -3.43 -5.91
C GLU A 128 -15.71 -2.68 -4.58
N CYS A 129 -15.71 -1.37 -4.67
CA CYS A 129 -15.84 -0.50 -3.51
C CYS A 129 -17.32 -0.29 -3.18
N ARG A 130 -17.64 -0.28 -1.89
CA ARG A 130 -18.95 0.20 -1.44
C ARG A 130 -19.07 1.71 -1.67
N GLN A 131 -20.30 2.22 -1.57
CA GLN A 131 -20.57 3.65 -1.66
C GLN A 131 -21.10 4.21 -0.35
N TYR A 132 -20.77 5.47 -0.09
CA TYR A 132 -21.33 6.26 0.99
C TYR A 132 -21.58 7.68 0.47
N ASN A 133 -22.82 8.16 0.59
CA ASN A 133 -23.25 9.48 0.08
C ASN A 133 -22.83 9.76 -1.38
N GLY A 134 -22.93 8.74 -2.25
CA GLY A 134 -22.57 8.85 -3.67
C GLY A 134 -21.07 8.89 -3.96
N LYS A 135 -20.22 8.78 -2.92
CA LYS A 135 -18.76 8.63 -3.05
C LYS A 135 -18.35 7.17 -2.88
N LYS A 136 -17.31 6.78 -3.61
CA LYS A 136 -16.64 5.49 -3.44
C LYS A 136 -15.92 5.46 -2.09
N VAL A 137 -16.03 4.36 -1.36
CA VAL A 137 -15.22 4.09 -0.17
C VAL A 137 -14.18 3.03 -0.53
N TYR A 138 -12.92 3.43 -0.60
CA TYR A 138 -11.83 2.56 -0.99
C TYR A 138 -11.60 1.47 0.06
N ASN A 139 -11.59 0.23 -0.42
CA ASN A 139 -11.10 -0.92 0.33
C ASN A 139 -9.60 -1.13 0.06
N GLU A 140 -8.96 -2.07 0.76
CA GLU A 140 -7.51 -2.33 0.65
C GLU A 140 -7.01 -2.54 -0.78
N SER A 141 -7.83 -3.15 -1.67
CA SER A 141 -7.39 -3.38 -3.07
C SER A 141 -7.30 -2.11 -3.91
N TRP A 142 -7.84 -0.99 -3.42
CA TRP A 142 -7.72 0.33 -4.02
C TRP A 142 -6.71 1.22 -3.29
N TYR A 143 -6.14 0.77 -2.17
CA TYR A 143 -5.24 1.56 -1.35
C TYR A 143 -3.78 1.30 -1.69
N TYR A 144 -3.12 2.29 -2.30
CA TYR A 144 -1.71 2.23 -2.70
C TYR A 144 -0.86 3.26 -1.94
N GLY A 145 -1.25 3.55 -0.71
CA GLY A 145 -0.65 4.57 0.14
C GLY A 145 -1.35 5.94 0.03
N PRO A 146 -1.00 6.87 0.94
CA PRO A 146 -1.64 8.19 1.01
C PRO A 146 -1.37 9.07 -0.22
N ASP A 147 -0.31 8.78 -0.98
CA ASP A 147 0.03 9.52 -2.20
C ASP A 147 -0.93 9.19 -3.36
N ALA A 148 -1.69 8.10 -3.26
CA ALA A 148 -2.75 7.73 -4.20
C ALA A 148 -4.15 8.14 -3.71
N LEU A 149 -4.23 9.04 -2.74
CA LEU A 149 -5.48 9.61 -2.21
C LEU A 149 -5.50 11.13 -2.34
N GLU A 150 -6.69 11.69 -2.42
CA GLU A 150 -6.97 13.12 -2.40
C GLU A 150 -7.80 13.50 -1.17
N VAL A 151 -7.64 14.74 -0.71
CA VAL A 151 -8.42 15.25 0.43
C VAL A 151 -9.92 15.11 0.13
N GLY A 152 -10.65 14.45 1.03
CA GLY A 152 -12.08 14.18 0.87
C GLY A 152 -12.42 12.81 0.27
N ASP A 153 -11.42 12.00 -0.08
CA ASP A 153 -11.59 10.58 -0.40
C ASP A 153 -12.04 9.79 0.82
N LEU A 154 -12.84 8.75 0.59
CA LEU A 154 -13.31 7.86 1.64
C LEU A 154 -12.57 6.54 1.58
N VAL A 155 -12.22 6.01 2.75
CA VAL A 155 -11.56 4.71 2.93
C VAL A 155 -12.29 3.89 3.99
N GLU A 156 -12.16 2.57 3.90
CA GLU A 156 -12.65 1.66 4.93
C GLU A 156 -11.80 1.74 6.21
N GLU A 157 -12.43 1.49 7.36
CA GLU A 157 -11.76 1.51 8.68
C GLU A 157 -10.53 0.62 8.74
N LYS A 158 -10.56 -0.53 8.05
CA LYS A 158 -9.41 -1.44 7.97
C LYS A 158 -8.14 -0.78 7.45
N ILE A 159 -8.23 0.12 6.46
CA ILE A 159 -7.06 0.86 5.95
C ILE A 159 -6.49 1.77 7.03
N VAL A 160 -7.36 2.44 7.80
CA VAL A 160 -6.94 3.32 8.88
C VAL A 160 -6.31 2.51 10.01
N ASP A 161 -6.91 1.39 10.39
CA ASP A 161 -6.37 0.49 11.41
C ASP A 161 -4.97 -0.03 11.02
N GLU A 162 -4.79 -0.47 9.79
CA GLU A 162 -3.48 -0.90 9.28
C GLU A 162 -2.47 0.24 9.33
N ALA A 163 -2.84 1.44 8.85
CA ALA A 163 -1.98 2.62 8.89
C ALA A 163 -1.57 3.01 10.31
N MET A 164 -2.49 2.92 11.29
CA MET A 164 -2.21 3.24 12.69
C MET A 164 -1.43 2.13 13.43
N ASN A 165 -1.48 0.89 12.95
CA ASN A 165 -0.76 -0.24 13.55
C ASN A 165 0.70 -0.35 13.09
N MET A 166 1.13 0.44 12.11
CA MET A 166 2.53 0.45 11.64
C MET A 166 3.50 1.08 12.65
N LEU A 167 3.10 2.18 13.29
CA LEU A 167 3.89 2.93 14.27
C LEU A 167 2.94 3.54 15.31
N PRO A 168 3.39 3.79 16.57
CA PRO A 168 2.58 4.49 17.55
C PRO A 168 2.02 5.80 16.96
N PRO A 169 0.69 5.99 16.95
CA PRO A 169 0.04 7.08 16.23
C PRO A 169 0.40 8.44 16.83
N ALA A 170 0.51 9.47 15.99
CA ALA A 170 0.77 10.84 16.45
C ALA A 170 -0.46 11.44 17.16
N CYS A 171 -1.65 11.04 16.73
CA CYS A 171 -2.95 11.33 17.32
C CYS A 171 -3.91 10.17 17.03
N MET A 172 -4.73 9.78 18.01
CA MET A 172 -5.69 8.68 17.87
C MET A 172 -7.05 9.09 18.45
N ARG A 173 -7.87 9.73 17.62
CA ARG A 173 -9.25 10.12 17.93
C ARG A 173 -10.14 9.89 16.71
N GLY A 174 -11.44 9.68 16.93
CA GLY A 174 -12.39 9.49 15.83
C GLY A 174 -12.48 10.70 14.89
N ASP A 175 -12.28 11.92 15.40
CA ASP A 175 -12.27 13.16 14.61
C ASP A 175 -10.90 13.50 14.00
N CYS A 176 -9.84 12.80 14.41
CA CYS A 176 -8.45 13.02 13.98
C CYS A 176 -7.58 11.81 14.36
N SER A 177 -7.28 10.96 13.39
CA SER A 177 -6.33 9.84 13.51
C SER A 177 -5.15 10.06 12.58
N GLN A 178 -3.94 10.03 13.13
CA GLN A 178 -2.71 10.43 12.46
C GLN A 178 -1.63 9.38 12.60
N VAL A 179 -1.05 8.99 11.46
CA VAL A 179 0.06 8.03 11.39
C VAL A 179 1.24 8.55 12.23
N GLY A 180 2.02 7.65 12.82
CA GLY A 180 3.09 8.00 13.75
C GLY A 180 4.23 8.83 13.16
N GLU A 181 4.58 8.57 11.90
CA GLU A 181 5.65 9.28 11.20
C GLU A 181 5.13 10.57 10.54
N PRO A 182 5.86 11.71 10.66
CA PRO A 182 5.56 12.90 9.88
C PRO A 182 5.64 12.61 8.39
N ALA A 183 4.59 12.98 7.65
CA ALA A 183 4.59 12.92 6.19
C ALA A 183 5.51 14.00 5.58
N ASN A 184 5.55 15.19 6.19
CA ASN A 184 6.42 16.30 5.79
C ASN A 184 6.55 17.34 6.92
N HIS A 185 7.22 18.46 6.65
CA HIS A 185 7.23 19.67 7.47
C HIS A 185 6.71 20.84 6.63
N MET A 186 5.70 21.54 7.14
CA MET A 186 5.11 22.71 6.47
C MET A 186 5.27 23.96 7.34
N TYR A 187 5.33 25.13 6.70
CA TYR A 187 5.32 26.40 7.42
C TYR A 187 3.92 26.69 7.95
N ASP A 188 3.81 26.83 9.27
CA ASP A 188 2.56 27.17 9.95
C ASP A 188 2.46 28.68 10.16
N ASN A 189 1.62 29.35 9.36
CA ASN A 189 1.36 30.80 9.45
C ASN A 189 0.77 31.25 10.81
N VAL A 190 0.18 30.35 11.60
CA VAL A 190 -0.38 30.69 12.92
C VAL A 190 0.71 30.69 13.99
N SER A 191 1.61 29.72 13.94
CA SER A 191 2.70 29.60 14.92
C SER A 191 4.02 30.22 14.46
N GLU A 192 4.09 30.67 13.21
CA GLU A 192 5.26 31.22 12.51
C GLU A 192 6.49 30.29 12.54
N LYS A 193 6.24 28.98 12.44
CA LYS A 193 7.28 27.95 12.55
C LYS A 193 7.07 26.84 11.54
N MET A 194 8.18 26.23 11.12
CA MET A 194 8.13 24.92 10.48
C MET A 194 7.66 23.88 11.48
N ARG A 195 6.58 23.16 11.16
CA ARG A 195 6.01 22.12 12.02
C ARG A 195 5.79 20.84 11.21
N PRO A 196 5.94 19.67 11.84
CA PRO A 196 5.63 18.41 11.19
C PRO A 196 4.13 18.31 10.90
N VAL A 197 3.82 17.69 9.77
CA VAL A 197 2.46 17.35 9.33
C VAL A 197 2.36 15.84 9.12
N TYR A 198 1.18 15.29 9.34
CA TYR A 198 0.96 13.86 9.43
C TYR A 198 -0.19 13.45 8.51
N THR A 199 -0.07 12.28 7.88
CA THR A 199 -1.16 11.63 7.17
C THR A 199 -2.35 11.48 8.11
N THR A 200 -3.47 12.11 7.78
CA THR A 200 -4.59 12.28 8.70
C THR A 200 -5.89 11.73 8.11
N PHE A 201 -6.65 11.02 8.95
CA PHE A 201 -8.01 10.55 8.66
C PHE A 201 -8.98 11.04 9.73
N LYS A 202 -10.25 11.21 9.37
CA LYS A 202 -11.35 11.43 10.32
C LYS A 202 -12.52 10.50 10.00
N ARG A 203 -13.18 9.97 11.03
CA ARG A 203 -14.35 9.11 10.87
C ARG A 203 -15.56 9.95 10.51
N VAL A 204 -16.26 9.57 9.46
CA VAL A 204 -17.48 10.26 8.99
C VAL A 204 -18.75 9.41 9.12
N ALA A 205 -18.60 8.09 9.25
CA ALA A 205 -19.65 7.14 9.61
C ALA A 205 -19.03 5.84 10.14
N GLU A 206 -19.85 4.87 10.51
CA GLU A 206 -19.39 3.49 10.80
C GLU A 206 -18.63 2.93 9.59
N ASP A 207 -17.49 2.27 9.86
CA ASP A 207 -16.54 1.73 8.89
C ASP A 207 -16.02 2.71 7.83
N THR A 208 -16.31 4.02 7.94
CA THR A 208 -16.10 5.01 6.88
C THR A 208 -15.28 6.19 7.37
N TRP A 209 -14.10 6.36 6.78
CA TRP A 209 -13.15 7.40 7.13
C TRP A 209 -12.84 8.28 5.93
N GLU A 210 -12.67 9.58 6.16
CA GLU A 210 -12.27 10.56 5.16
C GLU A 210 -10.78 10.85 5.30
N TYR A 211 -10.05 10.84 4.19
CA TYR A 211 -8.66 11.30 4.14
C TYR A 211 -8.61 12.83 4.17
N CYS A 212 -7.90 13.38 5.15
CA CYS A 212 -7.77 14.83 5.38
C CYS A 212 -6.48 15.41 4.81
N GLY A 213 -5.61 14.58 4.21
CA GLY A 213 -4.29 15.00 3.73
C GLY A 213 -3.23 15.05 4.84
N SER A 214 -2.20 15.86 4.62
CA SER A 214 -1.13 16.12 5.58
C SER A 214 -1.51 17.28 6.51
N CYS A 215 -1.96 16.97 7.73
CA CYS A 215 -2.41 17.97 8.70
C CYS A 215 -1.40 18.13 9.84
N PHE A 216 -1.37 19.31 10.47
CA PHE A 216 -0.62 19.49 11.70
C PHE A 216 -1.14 18.57 12.81
N ARG A 217 -0.27 18.24 13.77
CA ARG A 217 -0.61 17.30 14.84
C ARG A 217 -1.87 17.72 15.59
N GLY A 218 -2.84 16.82 15.69
CA GLY A 218 -4.12 17.00 16.38
C GLY A 218 -5.19 17.77 15.58
N GLU A 219 -4.88 18.19 14.36
CA GLU A 219 -5.77 18.90 13.43
C GLU A 219 -6.23 17.97 12.30
N ASN A 220 -7.33 18.31 11.63
CA ASN A 220 -7.94 17.49 10.55
C ASN A 220 -8.30 18.29 9.30
N ILE A 221 -7.66 19.45 9.12
CA ILE A 221 -7.77 20.30 7.93
C ILE A 221 -6.35 20.56 7.42
N GLN A 222 -6.08 20.16 6.18
CA GLN A 222 -4.80 20.45 5.54
C GLN A 222 -4.66 21.96 5.32
N ARG A 223 -3.58 22.53 5.86
CA ARG A 223 -3.20 23.93 5.75
C ARG A 223 -1.69 24.06 5.85
N GLY A 224 -1.16 25.23 5.53
CA GLY A 224 0.28 25.48 5.49
C GLY A 224 0.82 25.42 4.07
N ASN A 225 2.01 25.97 3.90
CA ASN A 225 2.68 26.05 2.60
C ASN A 225 4.00 25.29 2.67
N ASN A 226 4.32 24.60 1.56
CA ASN A 226 5.64 24.01 1.32
C ASN A 226 6.69 25.09 0.98
#